data_AF-A0AA90HX39-F1
#
_entry.id   AF-A0AA90HX39-F1
#
_cell.length_a   1.000
_cell.length_b   1.000
_cell.length_c   1.000
_cell.angle_alpha   90.00
_cell.angle_beta   90.00
_cell.angle_gamma   90.00
#
_symmetry.space_group_name_H-M   'P 1'
#
loop_
_entity.id
_entity.type
_entity.pdbx_description
1 polymer ?
#
loop_
_entity_poly.entity_id
_entity_poly.type
_entity_poly.pdbx_seq_one_letter_code
_entity_poly.pdbx_strand_id
1 'polypeptide(L)'
;MHKLPNIQGYSKHAKTDGNPRCVAEVSFQLNNQNIVILEVDTSDNKKPLSTRVLSLKDISQWNHTDRAKVLELVVTQCLRWPKGILKNICYKNSTLNHPRCEEKSKSISESEISKWSNRLNLLFDTP
;
A
#
# COMPACT_ATOMS: atom_id res chain seq x y z
N MET A 1 -3.50 10.93 4.03
CA MET A 1 -4.38 9.75 4.21
C MET A 1 -5.58 9.90 3.26
N HIS A 2 -5.95 8.84 2.54
CA HIS A 2 -7.03 8.84 1.54
C HIS A 2 -8.16 7.91 1.96
N LYS A 3 -9.42 8.33 1.84
CA LYS A 3 -10.57 7.42 2.00
C LYS A 3 -10.72 6.60 0.72
N LEU A 4 -11.01 5.30 0.85
CA LEU A 4 -11.39 4.51 -0.31
C LEU A 4 -12.74 5.00 -0.85
N PRO A 5 -12.91 5.10 -2.18
CA PRO A 5 -14.12 5.66 -2.78
C PRO A 5 -15.31 4.72 -2.61
N ASN A 6 -16.49 5.28 -2.35
CA ASN A 6 -17.74 4.54 -2.41
C ASN A 6 -18.13 4.32 -3.88
N ILE A 7 -18.18 3.05 -4.30
CA ILE A 7 -18.49 2.64 -5.67
C ILE A 7 -19.73 1.76 -5.62
N GLN A 8 -20.73 2.09 -6.43
CA GLN A 8 -21.97 1.33 -6.53
C GLN A 8 -21.68 -0.16 -6.79
N GLY A 9 -22.30 -1.04 -5.99
CA GLY A 9 -22.08 -2.48 -6.08
C GLY A 9 -20.86 -3.02 -5.31
N TYR A 10 -20.07 -2.16 -4.65
CA TYR A 10 -18.88 -2.58 -3.90
C TYR A 10 -18.85 -2.03 -2.46
N SER A 11 -18.64 -2.93 -1.49
CA SER A 11 -18.68 -2.58 -0.06
C SER A 11 -17.30 -2.38 0.59
N LYS A 12 -16.20 -2.71 -0.10
CA LYS A 12 -14.86 -2.73 0.51
C LYS A 12 -14.27 -1.36 0.84
N HIS A 13 -14.96 -0.29 0.47
CA HIS A 13 -14.64 1.09 0.86
C HIS A 13 -14.92 1.37 2.35
N ALA A 14 -15.73 0.54 3.01
CA ALA A 14 -16.01 0.62 4.44
C ALA A 14 -15.42 -0.58 5.20
N LYS A 15 -15.26 -0.40 6.51
CA LYS A 15 -14.93 -1.44 7.48
C LYS A 15 -16.19 -2.12 8.03
N THR A 16 -16.03 -3.24 8.72
CA THR A 16 -17.14 -3.99 9.33
C THR A 16 -17.93 -3.19 10.38
N ASP A 17 -17.30 -2.20 11.01
CA ASP A 17 -17.91 -1.27 11.96
C ASP A 17 -18.62 -0.07 11.28
N GLY A 18 -18.64 -0.03 9.94
CA GLY A 18 -19.23 1.05 9.15
C GLY A 18 -18.29 2.26 8.96
N ASN A 19 -17.12 2.29 9.62
CA ASN A 19 -16.17 3.38 9.42
C ASN A 19 -15.53 3.33 8.02
N PRO A 20 -15.15 4.48 7.44
CA PRO A 20 -14.44 4.50 6.15
C PRO A 20 -13.12 3.74 6.22
N ARG A 21 -12.87 2.88 5.24
CA ARG A 21 -11.56 2.27 5.05
C ARG A 21 -10.63 3.28 4.38
N CYS A 22 -9.45 3.48 4.95
CA CYS A 22 -8.48 4.46 4.47
C CYS A 22 -7.21 3.81 3.92
N VAL A 23 -6.46 4.58 3.13
CA VAL A 23 -5.11 4.26 2.65
C VAL A 23 -4.16 5.34 3.15
N ALA A 24 -3.14 4.93 3.89
CA ALA A 24 -2.02 5.79 4.20
C ALA A 24 -1.07 5.84 3.00
N GLU A 25 -0.59 7.04 2.69
CA GLU A 25 0.35 7.32 1.61
C GLU A 25 1.51 8.11 2.20
N VAL A 26 2.74 7.67 1.90
CA VAL A 26 3.97 8.41 2.16
C VAL A 26 4.70 8.56 0.84
N SER A 27 4.98 9.79 0.45
CA SER A 27 5.61 10.13 -0.83
C SER A 27 6.89 10.91 -0.58
N PHE A 28 7.98 10.53 -1.23
CA PHE A 28 9.28 11.19 -1.11
C PHE A 28 10.13 10.93 -2.36
N GLN A 29 11.21 11.68 -2.50
CA GLN A 29 12.19 11.47 -3.57
C GLN A 29 13.45 10.84 -2.99
N LEU A 30 13.99 9.83 -3.67
CA LEU A 30 15.24 9.15 -3.32
C LEU A 30 16.03 8.89 -4.61
N ASN A 31 17.29 9.33 -4.69
CA ASN A 31 18.13 9.17 -5.90
C ASN A 31 17.42 9.64 -7.18
N ASN A 32 16.81 10.83 -7.15
CA ASN A 32 16.00 11.42 -8.22
C ASN A 32 14.74 10.62 -8.62
N GLN A 33 14.45 9.51 -7.96
CA GLN A 33 13.27 8.69 -8.20
C GLN A 33 12.14 9.06 -7.24
N ASN A 34 10.93 9.29 -7.78
CA ASN A 34 9.73 9.49 -6.98
C ASN A 34 9.25 8.15 -6.41
N ILE A 35 9.17 8.05 -5.09
CA ILE A 35 8.74 6.88 -4.34
C ILE A 35 7.41 7.16 -3.65
N VAL A 36 6.50 6.19 -3.71
CA VAL A 36 5.24 6.19 -2.95
C VAL A 36 5.08 4.88 -2.20
N ILE A 37 4.81 4.96 -0.90
CA ILE A 37 4.49 3.82 -0.05
C ILE A 37 3.00 3.88 0.31
N LEU A 38 2.29 2.77 0.11
CA LEU A 38 0.86 2.66 0.39
C LEU A 38 0.57 1.56 1.40
N GLU A 39 -0.30 1.87 2.36
CA GLU A 39 -0.81 0.94 3.37
C GLU A 39 -2.34 1.06 3.45
N VAL A 40 -3.05 -0.05 3.26
CA VAL A 40 -4.53 -0.07 3.38
C VAL A 40 -4.89 -0.41 4.81
N ASP A 41 -5.79 0.35 5.43
CA ASP A 41 -6.39 -0.01 6.71
C ASP A 41 -7.15 -1.33 6.56
N THR A 42 -6.59 -2.38 7.14
CA THR A 42 -7.19 -3.72 7.20
C THR A 42 -7.39 -4.17 8.64
N SER A 43 -7.60 -3.23 9.57
CA SER A 43 -7.76 -3.53 11.01
C SER A 43 -8.91 -4.49 11.31
N ASP A 44 -9.91 -4.56 10.43
CA ASP A 44 -11.09 -5.41 10.49
C ASP A 44 -10.96 -6.73 9.68
N ASN A 45 -9.82 -6.96 9.02
CA ASN A 45 -9.59 -8.15 8.20
C ASN A 45 -8.63 -9.14 8.90
N LYS A 46 -8.89 -10.44 8.72
CA LYS A 46 -8.00 -11.52 9.19
C LYS A 46 -6.63 -11.54 8.50
N LYS A 47 -6.57 -11.11 7.23
CA LYS A 47 -5.35 -11.09 6.43
C LYS A 47 -5.11 -9.66 5.96
N PRO A 48 -4.02 -9.01 6.39
CA PRO A 48 -3.70 -7.67 5.95
C PRO A 48 -3.23 -7.70 4.49
N LEU A 49 -3.45 -6.59 3.80
CA LEU A 49 -2.80 -6.35 2.53
C LEU A 49 -1.34 -6.00 2.79
N SER A 50 -0.42 -6.46 1.94
CA SER A 50 0.99 -6.09 2.08
C SER A 50 1.20 -4.59 1.87
N THR A 51 2.22 -4.02 2.48
CA THR A 51 2.68 -2.67 2.14
C THR A 51 3.14 -2.63 0.69
N ARG A 52 2.70 -1.61 -0.06
CA ARG A 52 3.12 -1.39 -1.45
C ARG A 52 4.17 -0.32 -1.52
N VAL A 53 5.26 -0.57 -2.25
CA VAL A 53 6.31 0.41 -2.51
C VAL A 53 6.42 0.61 -4.02
N LEU A 54 6.15 1.82 -4.46
CA LEU A 54 6.03 2.20 -5.87
C LEU A 54 7.17 3.16 -6.22
N SER A 55 7.89 2.85 -7.29
CA SER A 55 8.81 3.76 -7.97
C SER A 55 8.10 4.29 -9.21
N LEU A 56 7.62 5.52 -9.16
CA LEU A 56 6.71 6.10 -10.14
C LEU A 56 7.43 6.65 -11.37
N LYS A 57 6.80 6.51 -12.55
CA LYS A 57 7.28 7.16 -13.78
C LYS A 57 6.99 8.65 -13.79
N ASP A 58 5.84 9.04 -13.24
CA ASP A 58 5.38 10.43 -13.21
C ASP A 58 4.60 10.70 -11.92
N ILE A 59 5.15 11.56 -11.06
CA ILE A 59 4.50 11.96 -9.80
C ILE A 59 3.35 12.94 -10.01
N SER A 60 3.38 13.73 -11.08
CA SER A 60 2.27 14.62 -11.43
C SER A 60 1.07 13.79 -11.85
N GLN A 61 1.26 12.83 -12.76
CA GLN A 61 0.19 11.92 -13.20
C GLN A 61 -0.36 11.10 -12.01
N TRP A 62 0.52 10.63 -11.11
CA TRP A 62 0.09 9.98 -9.87
C TRP A 62 -0.88 10.83 -9.05
N ASN A 63 -0.51 12.09 -8.83
CA ASN A 63 -1.29 13.00 -7.99
C ASN A 63 -2.64 13.38 -8.61
N HIS A 64 -2.71 13.52 -9.94
CA HIS A 64 -3.90 13.97 -10.64
C HIS A 64 -4.88 12.83 -10.99
N THR A 65 -4.38 11.66 -11.42
CA THR A 65 -5.25 10.60 -11.97
C THR A 65 -4.98 9.21 -11.42
N ASP A 66 -3.71 8.78 -11.39
CA ASP A 66 -3.44 7.34 -11.23
C ASP A 66 -3.74 6.84 -9.83
N ARG A 67 -3.51 7.69 -8.81
CA ARG A 67 -3.88 7.38 -7.43
C ARG A 67 -5.37 7.09 -7.32
N ALA A 68 -6.22 7.95 -7.88
CA ALA A 68 -7.68 7.76 -7.83
C ALA A 68 -8.08 6.43 -8.48
N LYS A 69 -7.50 6.10 -9.64
CA LYS A 69 -7.77 4.84 -10.33
C LYS A 69 -7.27 3.62 -9.56
N VAL A 70 -6.11 3.72 -8.91
CA VAL A 70 -5.58 2.65 -8.04
C VAL A 70 -6.53 2.41 -6.86
N LEU A 71 -6.99 3.47 -6.17
CA LEU A 71 -7.90 3.34 -5.04
C LEU A 71 -9.26 2.74 -5.46
N GLU A 72 -9.78 3.13 -6.62
CA GLU A 72 -10.98 2.54 -7.21
C GLU A 72 -10.81 1.03 -7.44
N LEU A 73 -9.68 0.63 -8.03
CA LEU A 73 -9.39 -0.78 -8.30
C LEU A 73 -9.14 -1.58 -7.01
N VAL A 74 -8.57 -0.99 -5.97
CA VAL A 74 -8.44 -1.65 -4.66
C VAL A 74 -9.81 -2.02 -4.09
N VAL A 75 -10.81 -1.14 -4.23
CA VAL A 75 -12.18 -1.41 -3.80
C VAL A 75 -12.82 -2.49 -4.69
N THR A 76 -12.79 -2.31 -6.00
CA THR A 76 -13.50 -3.20 -6.95
C THR A 76 -12.87 -4.59 -7.05
N GLN A 77 -11.59 -4.74 -6.74
CA GLN A 77 -10.88 -6.02 -6.71
C GLN A 77 -10.86 -6.67 -5.32
N CYS A 78 -11.77 -6.26 -4.43
CA CYS A 78 -11.94 -6.83 -3.11
C CYS A 78 -10.68 -6.76 -2.24
N LEU A 79 -10.11 -5.56 -2.09
CA LEU A 79 -8.89 -5.29 -1.32
C LEU A 79 -7.68 -6.06 -1.86
N ARG A 80 -7.36 -5.82 -3.13
CA ARG A 80 -6.16 -6.35 -3.80
C ARG A 80 -5.40 -5.24 -4.49
N TRP A 81 -4.08 -5.33 -4.51
CA TRP A 81 -3.26 -4.39 -5.26
C TRP A 81 -3.45 -4.61 -6.77
N PRO A 82 -3.83 -3.57 -7.54
CA PRO A 82 -4.11 -3.72 -8.96
C PRO A 82 -2.81 -3.80 -9.77
N LYS A 83 -2.24 -5.01 -9.87
CA LYS A 83 -0.92 -5.25 -10.47
C LYS A 83 -0.78 -4.72 -11.91
N GLY A 84 -1.87 -4.76 -12.69
CA GLY A 84 -1.89 -4.31 -14.09
C GLY A 84 -1.56 -2.82 -14.24
N ILE A 85 -2.36 -1.94 -13.63
CA ILE A 85 -2.11 -0.49 -13.69
C ILE A 85 -0.77 -0.13 -13.03
N LEU A 86 -0.43 -0.77 -11.91
CA LEU A 86 0.82 -0.50 -11.21
C LEU A 86 2.06 -0.85 -12.06
N LYS A 87 1.98 -1.88 -12.91
CA LYS A 87 3.04 -2.22 -13.87
C LYS A 87 3.22 -1.12 -14.93
N ASN A 88 2.14 -0.43 -15.30
CA ASN A 88 2.17 0.60 -16.33
C ASN A 88 2.73 1.93 -15.80
N ILE A 89 2.32 2.33 -14.59
CA ILE A 89 2.65 3.65 -14.01
C ILE A 89 3.97 3.68 -13.23
N CYS A 90 4.53 2.50 -12.88
CA CYS A 90 5.77 2.39 -12.10
C CYS A 90 6.93 1.86 -12.95
N TYR A 91 8.15 2.33 -12.68
CA TYR A 91 9.36 1.61 -13.06
C TYR A 91 9.50 0.32 -12.25
N LYS A 92 9.18 0.39 -10.96
CA LYS A 92 9.23 -0.75 -10.04
C LYS A 92 8.05 -0.73 -9.08
N ASN A 93 7.47 -1.91 -8.90
CA ASN A 93 6.25 -2.10 -8.13
C ASN A 93 6.47 -3.26 -7.14
N SER A 94 6.91 -2.93 -5.94
CA SER A 94 7.42 -3.88 -4.95
C SER A 94 6.39 -4.24 -3.89
N THR A 95 6.46 -5.49 -3.42
CA THR A 95 5.72 -5.97 -2.25
C THR A 95 6.64 -5.93 -1.04
N LEU A 96 6.20 -5.30 0.04
CA LEU A 96 6.84 -5.42 1.34
C LEU A 96 5.90 -6.15 2.30
N ASN A 97 6.20 -7.41 2.58
CA ASN A 97 5.40 -8.19 3.54
C ASN A 97 5.56 -7.61 4.94
N HIS A 98 4.49 -7.58 5.71
CA HIS A 98 4.48 -7.10 7.11
C HIS A 98 5.50 -7.83 7.98
N PRO A 99 6.03 -7.17 9.03
CA PRO A 99 6.81 -7.87 10.05
C PRO A 99 5.95 -8.95 10.71
N ARG A 100 6.58 -10.04 11.18
CA ARG A 100 5.84 -11.08 11.88
C ARG A 100 5.40 -10.55 13.23
N CYS A 101 4.11 -10.67 13.53
CA CYS A 101 3.58 -10.40 14.86
C CYS A 101 3.63 -11.68 15.69
N GLU A 102 4.09 -11.57 16.93
CA GLU A 102 4.07 -12.68 17.88
C GLU A 102 2.64 -12.95 18.36
N GLU A 103 2.15 -14.17 18.16
CA GLU A 103 0.74 -14.49 18.42
C GLU A 103 0.33 -14.33 19.89
N LYS A 104 1.26 -14.59 20.83
CA LYS A 104 0.99 -14.55 22.28
C LYS A 104 0.94 -13.12 22.83
N SER A 105 1.91 -12.30 22.45
CA SER A 105 2.09 -10.93 22.94
C SER A 105 1.33 -9.90 22.08
N LYS A 106 0.89 -10.29 20.87
CA LYS A 106 0.36 -9.38 19.84
C LYS A 106 1.26 -8.18 19.57
N SER A 107 2.56 -8.36 19.80
CA SER A 107 3.59 -7.35 19.57
C SER A 107 4.51 -7.76 18.44
N ILE A 108 5.14 -6.78 17.82
CA ILE A 108 6.23 -6.99 16.87
C ILE A 108 7.52 -6.75 17.64
N SER A 109 8.44 -7.72 17.62
CA SER A 109 9.73 -7.56 18.28
C SER A 109 10.64 -6.60 17.51
N GLU A 110 11.59 -5.98 18.20
CA GLU A 110 12.58 -5.08 17.58
C GLU A 110 13.37 -5.80 16.46
N SER A 111 13.66 -7.09 16.62
CA SER A 111 14.31 -7.90 15.59
C SER A 111 13.45 -8.01 14.33
N GLU A 112 12.15 -8.21 14.45
CA GLU A 112 11.24 -8.27 13.29
C GLU A 112 11.06 -6.90 12.62
N ILE A 113 11.05 -5.80 13.39
CA ILE A 113 11.07 -4.44 12.85
C ILE A 113 12.37 -4.20 12.07
N SER A 114 13.52 -4.57 12.64
CA SER A 114 14.83 -4.42 11.99
C SER A 114 14.90 -5.22 10.68
N LYS A 115 14.45 -6.47 10.67
CA LYS A 115 14.36 -7.28 9.44
C LYS A 115 13.43 -6.66 8.41
N TRP A 116 12.30 -6.10 8.83
CA TRP A 116 11.37 -5.43 7.93
C TRP A 116 11.98 -4.16 7.32
N SER A 117 12.67 -3.35 8.14
CA SER A 117 13.42 -2.17 7.70
C SER A 117 14.52 -2.54 6.70
N ASN A 118 15.28 -3.61 6.96
CA ASN A 118 16.30 -4.09 6.02
C ASN A 118 15.69 -4.51 4.68
N ARG A 119 14.54 -5.20 4.70
CA ARG A 119 13.80 -5.54 3.47
C ARG A 119 13.34 -4.29 2.73
N LEU A 120 12.88 -3.25 3.44
CA LEU A 120 12.51 -1.98 2.82
C LEU A 120 13.72 -1.31 2.15
N ASN A 121 14.86 -1.23 2.83
CA ASN A 121 16.10 -0.65 2.29
C ASN A 121 16.56 -1.37 1.00
N LEU A 122 16.52 -2.70 1.00
CA LEU A 122 16.86 -3.50 -0.19
C LEU A 122 15.96 -3.21 -1.41
N LEU A 123 14.73 -2.70 -1.20
CA LEU A 123 13.87 -2.30 -2.31
C LEU A 123 14.37 -1.03 -3.02
N PHE A 124 15.15 -0.20 -2.33
CA PHE A 124 15.73 1.04 -2.84
C PHE A 124 17.15 0.86 -3.40
N ASP A 125 17.90 -0.12 -2.90
CA ASP A 125 19.31 -0.34 -3.30
C ASP A 125 19.47 -1.13 -4.61
N THR A 126 18.38 -1.53 -5.25
CA THR A 126 18.42 -2.34 -6.47
C THR A 126 18.45 -1.42 -7.71
N PRO A 127 19.50 -1.51 -8.56
CA PRO A 127 19.67 -0.67 -9.75
C PRO A 127 18.56 -0.86 -10.78
#